data_AF-T1CMT1-F1
#
_entry.id   AF-T1CMT1-F1
#
_cell.length_a   1.000
_cell.length_b   1.000
_cell.length_c   1.000
_cell.angle_alpha   90.00
_cell.angle_beta   90.00
_cell.angle_gamma   90.00
#
_symmetry.space_group_name_H-M   'P 1'
#
loop_
_entity.id
_entity.type
_entity.pdbx_description
1 polymer ?
#
loop_
_entity_poly.entity_id
_entity_poly.type
_entity_poly.pdbx_seq_one_letter_code
_entity_poly.pdbx_strand_id
1 'polypeptide(L)'
;MATQAFLSGSGADADRVRALRVCRVEWRDGRMHELPGSSFEIEADRVLLALGFVHPRASLLHAFGVAADARGNIKADAGAHGSYATSVPRVFAAGDARRGQSLVVWAIREGREAARAIDLQLRTPADAR
;
A
#
# COMPACT_ATOMS: atom_id res chain seq x y z
N MET A 1 -8.71 -16.30 -11.17
CA MET A 1 -7.70 -17.37 -11.09
C MET A 1 -6.73 -17.03 -9.98
N ALA A 2 -6.14 -18.02 -9.33
CA ALA A 2 -5.08 -17.85 -8.32
C ALA A 2 -3.81 -18.56 -8.79
N THR A 3 -2.65 -18.01 -8.47
CA THR A 3 -1.34 -18.61 -8.82
C THR A 3 -0.94 -19.59 -7.74
N GLN A 4 -0.67 -20.84 -8.12
CA GLN A 4 -0.26 -21.91 -7.20
C GLN A 4 1.26 -22.13 -7.23
N ALA A 5 1.91 -22.01 -8.40
CA ALA A 5 3.36 -22.16 -8.51
C ALA A 5 3.94 -21.48 -9.77
N PHE A 6 5.22 -21.12 -9.70
CA PHE A 6 6.07 -20.81 -10.87
C PHE A 6 6.85 -22.07 -11.24
N LEU A 7 6.70 -22.54 -12.47
CA LEU A 7 7.34 -23.75 -12.96
C LEU A 7 8.60 -23.41 -13.75
N SER A 8 9.71 -24.05 -13.39
CA SER A 8 10.99 -23.91 -14.09
C SER A 8 11.08 -24.79 -15.33
N GLY A 9 12.00 -24.44 -16.24
CA GLY A 9 12.43 -25.29 -17.35
C GLY A 9 13.23 -26.52 -16.89
N SER A 10 13.80 -27.24 -17.85
CA SER A 10 14.65 -28.42 -17.62
C SER A 10 16.02 -28.26 -18.29
N GLY A 11 17.01 -29.05 -17.85
CA GLY A 11 18.36 -29.00 -18.41
C GLY A 11 19.00 -27.62 -18.28
N ALA A 12 19.40 -27.04 -19.41
CA ALA A 12 20.04 -25.72 -19.46
C ALA A 12 19.12 -24.56 -19.01
N ASP A 13 17.79 -24.76 -18.99
CA ASP A 13 16.81 -23.73 -18.62
C ASP A 13 16.23 -23.93 -17.20
N ALA A 14 16.88 -24.72 -16.33
CA ALA A 14 16.38 -25.01 -14.98
C ALA A 14 16.19 -23.76 -14.08
N ASP A 15 16.94 -22.68 -14.35
CA ASP A 15 16.85 -21.41 -13.62
C ASP A 15 15.85 -20.41 -14.25
N ARG A 16 15.11 -20.82 -15.28
CA ARG A 16 14.19 -19.95 -16.02
C ARG A 16 12.75 -20.41 -15.84
N VAL A 17 11.84 -19.44 -15.69
CA VAL A 17 10.40 -19.73 -15.68
C VAL A 17 9.98 -20.19 -17.08
N ARG A 18 9.20 -21.28 -17.11
CA ARG A 18 8.57 -21.86 -18.29
C ARG A 18 7.05 -21.64 -18.28
N ALA A 19 6.44 -21.73 -17.10
CA ALA A 19 4.99 -21.69 -16.97
C ALA A 19 4.55 -21.28 -15.56
N LEU A 20 3.29 -20.87 -15.47
CA LEU A 20 2.55 -20.62 -14.24
C LEU A 20 1.56 -21.77 -14.04
N ARG A 21 1.55 -22.41 -12.87
CA ARG A 21 0.43 -23.25 -12.46
C ARG A 21 -0.60 -22.38 -11.76
N VAL A 22 -1.82 -22.36 -12.29
CA VAL A 22 -2.94 -21.57 -11.77
C VAL A 22 -4.16 -22.44 -11.54
N CYS A 23 -5.08 -21.99 -10.70
CA CYS A 23 -6.40 -22.61 -10.56
C CYS A 23 -7.52 -21.60 -10.80
N ARG A 24 -8.70 -22.10 -11.16
CA ARG A 24 -9.90 -21.26 -11.18
C ARG A 24 -10.31 -20.93 -9.75
N VAL A 25 -10.98 -19.80 -9.60
CA VAL A 25 -11.47 -19.31 -8.32
C VAL A 25 -12.92 -18.92 -8.45
N GLU A 26 -13.65 -19.09 -7.36
CA GLU A 26 -15.01 -18.60 -7.19
C GLU A 26 -15.07 -17.57 -6.06
N TRP A 27 -16.02 -16.65 -6.14
CA TRP A 27 -16.28 -15.69 -5.09
C TRP A 27 -17.49 -16.14 -4.28
N ARG A 28 -17.30 -16.37 -2.98
CA ARG A 28 -18.37 -16.69 -2.03
C ARG A 28 -18.19 -15.82 -0.79
N ASP A 29 -19.26 -15.15 -0.35
CA ASP A 29 -19.26 -14.29 0.84
C ASP A 29 -18.15 -13.22 0.85
N GLY A 30 -17.82 -12.67 -0.33
CA GLY A 30 -16.77 -11.66 -0.48
C GLY A 30 -15.34 -12.20 -0.32
N ARG A 31 -15.17 -13.52 -0.22
CA ARG A 31 -13.87 -14.20 -0.17
C ARG A 31 -13.62 -14.98 -1.45
N MET A 32 -12.36 -15.03 -1.85
CA MET A 32 -11.91 -15.81 -3.00
C MET A 32 -11.65 -17.25 -2.53
N HIS A 33 -12.23 -18.22 -3.21
CA HIS A 33 -12.03 -19.65 -2.96
C HIS A 33 -11.46 -20.33 -4.20
N GLU A 34 -10.42 -21.14 -4.03
CA GLU A 34 -9.88 -21.97 -5.11
C GLU A 34 -10.85 -23.11 -5.44
N LEU A 35 -11.07 -23.38 -6.73
CA LEU A 35 -11.88 -24.50 -7.20
C LEU A 35 -11.00 -25.76 -7.30
N PRO A 36 -11.20 -26.80 -6.47
CA PRO A 36 -10.41 -28.02 -6.53
C PRO A 36 -10.49 -28.70 -7.90
N GLY A 37 -9.39 -29.27 -8.36
CA GLY A 37 -9.33 -29.96 -9.66
C GLY A 37 -9.36 -29.05 -10.89
N SER A 38 -9.41 -27.71 -10.71
CA SER A 38 -9.42 -26.74 -11.80
C SER A 38 -8.04 -26.19 -12.17
N SER A 39 -6.97 -26.86 -11.74
CA SER A 39 -5.60 -26.43 -11.98
C SER A 39 -5.19 -26.62 -13.44
N PHE A 40 -4.53 -25.64 -14.02
CA PHE A 40 -3.97 -25.69 -15.37
C PHE A 40 -2.69 -24.84 -15.46
N GLU A 41 -1.95 -25.01 -16.55
CA GLU A 41 -0.69 -24.30 -16.79
C GLU A 41 -0.86 -23.21 -17.86
N ILE A 42 -0.20 -22.08 -17.65
CA ILE A 42 -0.07 -20.99 -18.61
C ILE A 42 1.42 -20.86 -18.94
N GLU A 43 1.79 -21.04 -20.21
CA GLU A 43 3.16 -20.85 -20.65
C GLU A 43 3.59 -19.39 -20.49
N ALA A 44 4.76 -19.17 -19.90
CA ALA A 44 5.30 -17.85 -19.62
C ALA A 44 6.81 -17.92 -19.45
N ASP A 45 7.54 -17.16 -20.26
CA ASP A 45 8.99 -17.01 -20.10
C ASP A 45 9.35 -16.03 -18.97
N ARG A 46 8.45 -15.09 -18.66
CA ARG A 46 8.66 -14.02 -17.69
C ARG A 46 7.39 -13.76 -16.89
N VAL A 47 7.56 -13.47 -15.60
CA VAL A 47 6.48 -13.14 -14.69
C VAL A 47 6.80 -11.81 -14.00
N LEU A 48 5.87 -10.86 -14.07
CA LEU A 48 5.98 -9.57 -13.40
C LEU A 48 4.96 -9.51 -12.26
N LEU A 49 5.46 -9.37 -11.03
CA LEU A 49 4.62 -9.28 -9.84
C LEU A 49 4.16 -7.83 -9.64
N ALA A 50 2.91 -7.56 -10.03
CA ALA A 50 2.25 -6.27 -9.84
C ALA A 50 1.27 -6.30 -8.64
N LEU A 51 1.76 -6.76 -7.48
CA LEU A 51 0.94 -6.98 -6.28
C LEU A 51 0.56 -5.68 -5.53
N GLY A 52 1.08 -4.54 -5.99
CA GLY A 52 0.92 -3.26 -5.33
C GLY A 52 1.76 -3.12 -4.07
N PHE A 53 1.38 -2.18 -3.21
CA PHE A 53 2.02 -1.90 -1.92
C PHE A 53 0.95 -1.67 -0.85
N VAL A 54 1.28 -1.98 0.40
CA VAL A 54 0.33 -1.92 1.53
C VAL A 54 0.49 -0.66 2.37
N HIS A 55 1.73 -0.33 2.76
CA HIS A 55 2.04 0.83 3.60
C HIS A 55 3.53 1.22 3.44
N PRO A 56 3.96 2.40 3.92
CA PRO A 56 5.37 2.77 3.91
C PRO A 56 6.24 1.78 4.69
N ARG A 57 7.55 1.78 4.39
CA ARG A 57 8.51 0.98 5.15
C ARG A 57 8.53 1.43 6.61
N ALA A 58 8.50 0.47 7.54
CA ALA A 58 8.53 0.75 8.97
C ALA A 58 9.75 1.59 9.40
N SER A 59 10.90 1.40 8.75
CA SER A 59 12.11 2.20 9.00
C SER A 59 11.90 3.71 8.81
N LEU A 60 11.02 4.11 7.89
CA LEU A 60 10.65 5.52 7.70
C LEU A 60 9.89 6.05 8.92
N LEU A 61 8.91 5.29 9.41
CA LEU A 61 8.10 5.69 10.57
C LEU A 61 8.99 5.80 11.82
N HIS A 62 9.91 4.84 12.01
CA HIS A 62 10.89 4.86 13.11
C HIS A 62 11.82 6.07 13.03
N ALA A 63 12.31 6.41 11.83
CA ALA A 63 13.20 7.56 11.64
C ALA A 63 12.54 8.89 12.02
N PHE A 64 11.24 9.03 11.76
CA PHE A 64 10.46 10.22 12.13
C PHE A 64 9.79 10.12 13.51
N GLY A 65 9.85 8.96 14.19
CA GLY A 65 9.19 8.73 15.47
C GLY A 65 7.65 8.77 15.42
N VAL A 66 7.05 8.57 14.24
CA VAL A 66 5.60 8.70 14.05
C VAL A 66 4.88 7.36 14.27
N ALA A 67 3.69 7.41 14.85
CA ALA A 67 2.86 6.25 15.07
C ALA A 67 2.28 5.69 13.77
N ALA A 68 2.12 4.37 13.70
CA ALA A 68 1.38 3.69 12.64
C ALA A 68 -0.11 3.58 12.99
N ASP A 69 -0.98 3.53 11.97
CA ASP A 69 -2.37 3.12 12.13
C ASP A 69 -2.52 1.58 12.11
N ALA A 70 -3.74 1.08 12.23
CA ALA A 70 -4.02 -0.36 12.23
C ALA A 70 -3.66 -1.07 10.89
N ARG A 71 -3.41 -0.31 9.82
CA ARG A 71 -3.01 -0.80 8.49
C ARG A 71 -1.52 -0.63 8.23
N GLY A 72 -0.76 -0.08 9.19
CA GLY A 72 0.67 0.19 9.05
C GLY A 72 1.01 1.52 8.36
N ASN A 73 0.02 2.32 7.97
CA ASN A 73 0.25 3.64 7.39
C ASN A 73 0.61 4.65 8.48
N ILE A 74 1.14 5.81 8.10
CA ILE A 74 1.39 6.90 9.05
C ILE A 74 0.06 7.36 9.64
N LYS A 75 -0.08 7.25 10.96
CA LYS A 75 -1.25 7.74 11.68
C LYS A 75 -1.23 9.26 11.69
N ALA A 76 -2.19 9.85 11.01
CA ALA A 76 -2.44 11.29 11.05
C ALA A 76 -3.93 11.60 11.08
N ASP A 77 -4.28 12.72 11.70
CA ASP A 77 -5.63 13.24 11.74
C ASP A 77 -6.13 13.61 10.34
N ALA A 78 -7.30 13.14 9.92
CA ALA A 78 -7.80 13.32 8.55
C ALA A 78 -9.33 13.44 8.52
N GLY A 79 -9.86 14.09 7.48
CA GLY A 79 -11.30 14.32 7.32
C GLY A 79 -11.60 15.76 6.91
N ALA A 80 -12.89 16.15 6.89
CA ALA A 80 -13.31 17.50 6.51
C ALA A 80 -12.71 18.62 7.38
N HIS A 81 -12.27 18.27 8.60
CA HIS A 81 -11.63 19.17 9.55
C HIS A 81 -10.30 18.61 10.08
N GLY A 82 -9.72 17.61 9.40
CA GLY A 82 -8.49 16.97 9.84
C GLY A 82 -7.26 17.82 9.57
N SER A 83 -6.34 17.86 10.53
CA SER A 83 -5.12 18.66 10.47
C SER A 83 -3.95 18.00 9.72
N TYR A 84 -4.06 16.72 9.36
CA TYR A 84 -2.97 15.90 8.81
C TYR A 84 -1.75 15.80 9.73
N ALA A 85 -1.89 16.23 10.98
CA ALA A 85 -0.85 16.14 12.00
C ALA A 85 -0.66 14.69 12.44
N THR A 86 0.60 14.28 12.57
CA THR A 86 0.97 12.96 13.09
C THR A 86 1.03 12.98 14.62
N SER A 87 1.47 11.87 15.22
CA SER A 87 1.79 11.82 16.66
C SER A 87 2.95 12.72 17.07
N VAL A 88 3.78 13.18 16.12
CA VAL A 88 4.94 14.05 16.40
C VAL A 88 4.59 15.50 16.08
N PRO A 89 4.78 16.44 17.03
CA PRO A 89 4.52 17.86 16.79
C PRO A 89 5.29 18.39 15.58
N ARG A 90 4.61 19.20 14.75
CA ARG A 90 5.16 19.80 13.52
C ARG A 90 5.51 18.79 12.42
N VAL A 91 5.12 17.52 12.56
CA VAL A 91 5.24 16.49 11.51
C VAL A 91 3.84 16.12 11.02
N PHE A 92 3.68 16.11 9.69
CA PHE A 92 2.41 15.91 9.01
C PHE A 92 2.53 14.79 7.98
N ALA A 93 1.42 14.12 7.66
CA ALA A 93 1.39 13.07 6.65
C ALA A 93 0.12 13.15 5.77
N ALA A 94 0.31 12.98 4.47
CA ALA A 94 -0.74 13.07 3.45
C ALA A 94 -0.49 12.06 2.31
N GLY A 95 -1.52 11.78 1.54
CA GLY A 95 -1.44 10.89 0.37
C GLY A 95 -1.23 9.43 0.77
N ASP A 96 -0.64 8.65 -0.13
CA ASP A 96 -0.56 7.19 0.01
C ASP A 96 0.18 6.72 1.27
N ALA A 97 1.10 7.52 1.80
CA ALA A 97 1.81 7.18 3.05
C ALA A 97 0.90 7.18 4.29
N ARG A 98 -0.22 7.91 4.23
CA ARG A 98 -1.24 8.01 5.29
C ARG A 98 -2.52 7.25 4.92
N ARG A 99 -2.96 7.35 3.67
CA ARG A 99 -4.20 6.75 3.14
C ARG A 99 -4.06 5.28 2.78
N GLY A 100 -2.86 4.86 2.38
CA GLY A 100 -2.67 3.67 1.55
C GLY A 100 -2.93 3.96 0.07
N GLN A 101 -2.65 2.97 -0.78
CA GLN A 101 -2.78 3.07 -2.25
C GLN A 101 -4.11 3.72 -2.69
N SER A 102 -4.03 4.81 -3.46
CA SER A 102 -5.22 5.51 -3.93
C SER A 102 -4.99 6.23 -5.26
N LEU A 103 -5.96 7.06 -5.66
CA LEU A 103 -5.87 7.88 -6.87
C LEU A 103 -5.00 9.12 -6.60
N VAL A 104 -4.29 9.57 -7.63
CA VAL A 104 -3.47 10.80 -7.58
C VAL A 104 -4.28 12.02 -7.10
N VAL A 105 -5.57 12.11 -7.46
CA VAL A 105 -6.44 13.21 -7.02
C VAL A 105 -6.61 13.26 -5.49
N TRP A 106 -6.57 12.10 -4.81
CA TRP A 106 -6.60 12.06 -3.35
C TRP A 106 -5.29 12.56 -2.76
N ALA A 107 -4.15 12.18 -3.31
CA ALA A 107 -2.86 12.70 -2.87
C ALA A 107 -2.77 14.22 -3.05
N ILE A 108 -3.26 14.76 -4.17
CA ILE A 108 -3.31 16.21 -4.41
C ILE A 108 -4.20 16.90 -3.39
N ARG A 109 -5.41 16.37 -3.14
CA ARG A 109 -6.34 16.93 -2.17
C ARG A 109 -5.74 16.93 -0.77
N GLU A 110 -5.27 15.78 -0.29
CA GLU A 110 -4.69 15.66 1.05
C GLU A 110 -3.46 16.54 1.22
N GLY A 111 -2.62 16.66 0.18
CA GLY A 111 -1.45 17.55 0.19
C GLY A 111 -1.83 19.03 0.33
N ARG A 112 -2.90 19.48 -0.34
CA ARG A 112 -3.40 20.86 -0.23
C ARG A 112 -3.95 21.16 1.16
N GLU A 113 -4.70 20.22 1.73
CA GLU A 113 -5.24 20.38 3.09
C GLU A 113 -4.14 20.34 4.16
N ALA A 114 -3.15 19.46 4.01
CA ALA A 114 -1.98 19.42 4.90
C ALA A 114 -1.17 20.72 4.82
N ALA A 115 -0.95 21.27 3.61
CA ALA A 115 -0.27 22.55 3.45
C ALA A 115 -1.04 23.70 4.14
N ARG A 116 -2.36 23.72 4.03
CA ARG A 116 -3.22 24.69 4.74
C ARG A 116 -3.10 24.55 6.26
N ALA A 117 -3.07 23.33 6.79
CA ALA A 117 -2.91 23.08 8.22
C ALA A 117 -1.53 23.51 8.73
N ILE A 118 -0.46 23.25 7.96
CA ILE A 118 0.90 23.71 8.25
C ILE A 118 0.94 25.24 8.30
N ASP A 119 0.38 25.91 7.29
CA ASP A 119 0.34 27.38 7.23
C ASP A 119 -0.40 27.97 8.45
N LEU A 120 -1.54 27.42 8.83
CA LEU A 120 -2.28 27.84 10.02
C LEU A 120 -1.47 27.64 11.31
N GLN A 121 -0.78 26.51 11.44
CA GLN A 121 0.07 26.24 12.60
C GLN A 121 1.25 27.21 12.68
N LEU A 122 1.87 27.58 11.55
CA LEU A 122 3.00 28.49 11.51
C LEU A 122 2.62 29.96 11.78
N ARG A 123 1.40 30.36 11.40
CA ARG A 123 0.87 31.71 11.67
C ARG A 123 0.48 31.92 13.13
N THR A 124 0.21 30.84 13.85
CA THR A 124 -0.11 30.90 15.28
C THR A 124 1.20 31.00 16.07
N PRO A 125 1.44 32.07 16.85
CA PRO A 125 2.68 32.23 17.62
C PRO A 125 2.91 31.04 18.55
N ALA A 126 4.16 30.62 18.69
CA ALA A 126 4.54 29.45 19.50
C ALA A 126 4.18 29.58 20.99
N ASP A 127 3.96 30.81 21.48
CA ASP A 127 3.70 31.15 22.88
C ASP A 127 2.21 31.15 23.30
N ALA A 128 1.29 30.69 22.45
CA ALA A 128 -0.14 30.67 22.76
C ALA A 128 -0.65 29.35 23.38
N ARG A 129 0.23 28.53 23.98
CA ARG A 129 -0.13 27.27 24.67
C ARG A 129 0.66 27.06 25.94
#